data_AF-A0A1U7VWW2-F1
#
_entry.id   AF-A0A1U7VWW2-F1
#
_cell.length_a   1.000
_cell.length_b   1.000
_cell.length_c   1.000
_cell.angle_alpha   90.00
_cell.angle_beta   90.00
_cell.angle_gamma   90.00
#
_symmetry.space_group_name_H-M   'P 1'
#
loop_
_entity.id
_entity.type
_entity.pdbx_description
1 polymer ?
#
loop_
_entity_poly.entity_id
_entity_poly.type
_entity_poly.pdbx_seq_one_letter_code
_entity_poly.pdbx_strand_id
1 'polypeptide(L)'
;MAAPPNVEEGQSPYGPPRFNGQYYGWWKTRMHDFIMAEDSELWDVICDGPYVPTKMVGDPPETVLKTRQKYSDANRKAMEKNFCAKKILVCGIGPDEYNRISACQSTKEIWEALQTKQEETTQVKQSKIDMFTIEYELFRMKDNESIQDMYTRFTSIINELHPLG
;
A
#
# COMPACT_ATOMS: atom_id res chain seq x y z
N MET A 1 8.97 2.63 -17.77
CA MET A 1 8.39 1.63 -16.85
C MET A 1 8.41 0.29 -17.55
N ALA A 2 9.19 -0.68 -17.07
CA ALA A 2 9.15 -2.04 -17.59
C ALA A 2 7.85 -2.70 -17.14
N ALA A 3 7.12 -3.33 -18.07
CA ALA A 3 5.93 -4.12 -17.73
C ALA A 3 6.34 -5.31 -16.84
N PRO A 4 5.55 -5.68 -15.82
CA PRO A 4 5.88 -6.82 -14.99
C PRO A 4 5.94 -8.10 -15.84
N PRO A 5 6.95 -8.96 -15.65
CA PRO A 5 7.09 -10.18 -16.42
C PRO A 5 5.99 -11.17 -16.02
N ASN A 6 5.22 -11.60 -17.02
CA ASN A 6 4.13 -12.58 -16.97
C ASN A 6 2.95 -12.23 -16.04
N VAL A 7 1.78 -12.09 -16.67
CA VAL A 7 0.49 -12.37 -16.03
C VAL A 7 0.64 -13.75 -15.36
N GLU A 8 0.73 -13.79 -14.02
CA GLU A 8 0.72 -15.06 -13.30
C GLU A 8 -0.52 -15.87 -13.74
N GLU A 9 -0.30 -17.11 -14.17
CA GLU A 9 -1.36 -18.06 -14.51
C GLU A 9 -2.35 -18.13 -13.33
N GLY A 10 -3.55 -17.57 -13.53
CA GLY A 10 -4.62 -17.54 -12.52
C GLY A 10 -5.36 -16.22 -12.36
N GLN A 11 -4.94 -15.13 -13.00
CA GLN A 11 -5.72 -13.88 -12.98
C GLN A 11 -6.99 -13.99 -13.85
N SER A 12 -8.14 -14.13 -13.19
CA SER A 12 -9.44 -13.94 -13.85
C SER A 12 -9.54 -12.48 -14.33
N PRO A 13 -9.92 -12.22 -15.60
CA PRO A 13 -10.17 -10.86 -16.07
C PRO A 13 -11.36 -10.20 -15.35
N TYR A 14 -12.14 -10.99 -14.59
CA TYR A 14 -13.30 -10.55 -13.83
C TYR A 14 -13.04 -10.43 -12.32
N GLY A 15 -11.82 -10.75 -11.86
CA GLY A 15 -11.46 -10.70 -10.45
C GLY A 15 -10.59 -9.48 -10.11
N PRO A 16 -10.52 -9.09 -8.82
CA PRO A 16 -9.60 -8.04 -8.39
C PRO A 16 -8.15 -8.43 -8.69
N PRO A 17 -7.29 -7.47 -9.06
CA PRO A 17 -5.89 -7.74 -9.35
C PRO A 17 -5.19 -8.25 -8.09
N ARG A 18 -4.39 -9.32 -8.23
CA ARG A 18 -3.71 -9.94 -7.10
C ARG A 18 -2.40 -9.24 -6.79
N PHE A 19 -2.17 -8.95 -5.51
CA PHE A 19 -0.95 -8.35 -4.99
C PHE A 19 -0.04 -9.40 -4.37
N ASN A 20 1.20 -9.47 -4.86
CA ASN A 20 2.23 -10.39 -4.36
C ASN A 20 3.41 -9.65 -3.69
N GLY A 21 3.22 -8.38 -3.32
CA GLY A 21 4.29 -7.56 -2.72
C GLY A 21 5.16 -6.81 -3.72
N GLN A 22 5.08 -7.12 -5.02
CA GLN A 22 5.83 -6.45 -6.09
C GLN A 22 4.97 -5.46 -6.89
N TYR A 23 5.63 -4.54 -7.60
CA TYR A 23 5.00 -3.58 -8.51
C TYR A 23 3.80 -2.83 -7.88
N TYR A 24 3.94 -2.41 -6.62
CA TYR A 24 2.84 -1.82 -5.85
C TYR A 24 2.13 -0.68 -6.58
N GLY A 25 2.87 0.24 -7.22
CA GLY A 25 2.27 1.33 -7.99
C GLY A 25 1.36 0.85 -9.12
N TRP A 26 1.78 -0.19 -9.86
CA TRP A 26 0.98 -0.79 -10.92
C TRP A 26 -0.26 -1.50 -10.35
N TRP A 27 -0.08 -2.30 -9.30
CA TRP A 27 -1.20 -2.97 -8.63
C TRP A 27 -2.21 -1.95 -8.07
N LYS A 28 -1.73 -0.89 -7.42
CA LYS A 28 -2.54 0.18 -6.82
C LYS A 28 -3.46 0.81 -7.85
N THR A 29 -2.93 1.17 -9.03
CA THR A 29 -3.72 1.72 -10.13
C THR A 29 -4.78 0.73 -10.61
N ARG A 30 -4.42 -0.54 -10.85
CA ARG A 30 -5.39 -1.53 -11.32
C ARG A 30 -6.46 -1.85 -10.29
N MET A 31 -6.11 -1.88 -9.01
CA MET A 31 -7.05 -2.12 -7.93
C MET A 31 -8.04 -0.97 -7.81
N HIS A 32 -7.54 0.27 -7.88
CA HIS A 32 -8.38 1.47 -7.94
C HIS A 32 -9.35 1.41 -9.12
N ASP A 33 -8.86 1.16 -10.34
CA ASP A 33 -9.71 1.12 -11.54
C ASP A 33 -10.77 0.01 -11.45
N PHE A 34 -10.42 -1.15 -10.87
CA PHE A 34 -11.37 -2.24 -10.62
C PHE A 34 -12.47 -1.83 -9.64
N ILE A 35 -12.11 -1.19 -8.52
CA ILE A 35 -13.09 -0.73 -7.51
C ILE A 35 -14.02 0.34 -8.11
N MET A 36 -13.45 1.29 -8.85
CA MET A 36 -14.22 2.35 -9.52
C MET A 36 -15.19 1.78 -10.57
N ALA A 37 -14.83 0.71 -11.25
CA ALA A 37 -15.71 0.03 -12.21
C ALA A 37 -16.84 -0.77 -11.53
N GLU A 38 -16.59 -1.32 -10.35
CA GLU A 38 -17.58 -2.08 -9.58
C GLU A 38 -18.63 -1.16 -8.92
N ASP A 39 -18.17 -0.19 -8.12
CA ASP A 39 -19.01 0.79 -7.43
C ASP A 39 -18.11 1.90 -6.86
N SER A 40 -18.24 3.12 -7.39
CA SER A 40 -17.39 4.26 -7.01
C SER A 40 -17.51 4.62 -5.53
N GLU A 41 -18.66 4.39 -4.88
CA GLU A 41 -18.83 4.70 -3.46
C GLU A 41 -18.02 3.76 -2.55
N LEU A 42 -17.52 2.64 -3.08
CA LEU A 42 -16.56 1.79 -2.36
C LEU A 42 -15.21 2.48 -2.20
N TRP A 43 -14.81 3.31 -3.17
CA TRP A 43 -13.57 4.08 -3.07
C TRP A 43 -13.66 5.15 -1.98
N ASP A 44 -14.81 5.81 -1.86
CA ASP A 44 -15.07 6.77 -0.77
C ASP A 44 -14.92 6.09 0.60
N VAL A 45 -15.47 4.87 0.77
CA VAL A 45 -15.32 4.09 2.00
C VAL A 45 -13.87 3.68 2.28
N ILE A 46 -13.05 3.47 1.25
CA ILE A 46 -11.63 3.18 1.38
C ILE A 46 -10.87 4.42 1.87
N CYS A 47 -11.18 5.60 1.34
CA CYS A 47 -10.52 6.85 1.70
C CYS A 47 -10.99 7.40 3.06
N ASP A 48 -12.29 7.45 3.29
CA ASP A 48 -12.88 8.14 4.43
C ASP A 48 -13.06 7.21 5.63
N GLY A 49 -13.30 5.93 5.36
CA GLY A 49 -13.57 4.90 6.36
C GLY A 49 -15.03 4.45 6.37
N PRO A 50 -15.37 3.47 7.22
CA PRO A 50 -16.71 2.92 7.27
C PRO A 50 -17.72 3.97 7.76
N TYR A 51 -18.91 3.98 7.15
CA TYR A 51 -20.00 4.82 7.64
C TYR A 51 -20.38 4.46 9.08
N VAL A 52 -20.46 5.48 9.94
CA VAL A 52 -20.85 5.34 11.35
C VAL A 52 -22.21 6.02 11.58
N PRO A 53 -23.29 5.24 11.81
CA PRO A 53 -24.62 5.82 12.01
C PRO A 53 -24.73 6.64 13.31
N THR A 54 -25.00 7.94 13.19
CA THR A 54 -25.20 8.86 14.32
C THR A 54 -26.63 9.43 14.36
N LYS A 55 -27.00 9.98 15.52
CA LYS A 55 -28.22 10.78 15.76
C LYS A 55 -27.87 12.03 16.57
N MET A 56 -28.60 13.11 16.37
CA MET A 56 -28.57 14.27 17.27
C MET A 56 -29.58 14.10 18.40
N VAL A 57 -29.17 14.40 19.63
CA VAL A 57 -30.00 14.31 20.83
C VAL A 57 -29.78 15.57 21.67
N GLY A 58 -30.86 16.11 22.25
CA GLY A 58 -30.80 17.26 23.17
C GLY A 58 -30.91 18.63 22.49
N ASP A 59 -30.96 19.66 23.34
CA ASP A 59 -30.82 21.08 22.97
C ASP A 59 -29.86 21.73 23.99
N PRO A 60 -28.63 22.11 23.59
CA PRO A 60 -28.07 22.05 22.24
C PRO A 60 -27.82 20.63 21.72
N PRO A 61 -27.79 20.43 20.39
CA PRO A 61 -27.70 19.10 19.80
C PRO A 61 -26.34 18.44 20.01
N GLU A 62 -26.34 17.30 20.69
CA GLU A 62 -25.17 16.43 20.87
C GLU A 62 -25.24 15.23 19.92
N THR A 63 -24.13 14.89 19.27
CA THR A 63 -24.06 13.77 18.32
C THR A 63 -23.77 12.47 19.05
N VAL A 64 -24.70 11.53 19.04
CA VAL A 64 -24.60 10.24 19.72
C VAL A 64 -24.70 9.09 18.71
N LEU A 65 -23.92 8.03 18.92
CA LEU A 65 -23.99 6.81 18.10
C LEU A 65 -25.37 6.16 18.18
N LYS A 66 -25.89 5.71 17.03
CA LYS A 66 -27.10 4.88 17.00
C LYS A 66 -26.75 3.48 17.49
N THR A 67 -27.65 2.87 18.26
CA THR A 67 -27.58 1.44 18.52
C THR A 67 -27.97 0.67 17.26
N ARG A 68 -27.43 -0.55 17.08
CA ARG A 68 -27.67 -1.39 15.90
C ARG A 68 -29.15 -1.63 15.61
N GLN A 69 -29.98 -1.69 16.65
CA GLN A 69 -31.45 -1.84 16.55
C GLN A 69 -32.15 -0.63 15.89
N LYS A 70 -31.50 0.54 15.84
CA LYS A 70 -32.05 1.80 15.29
C LYS A 70 -31.49 2.14 13.91
N TYR A 71 -30.82 1.20 13.24
CA TYR A 71 -30.27 1.43 11.92
C TYR A 71 -31.39 1.42 10.89
N SER A 72 -31.46 2.48 10.07
CA SER A 72 -32.30 2.48 8.87
C SER A 72 -31.71 1.56 7.80
N ASP A 73 -32.50 1.23 6.79
CA ASP A 73 -32.01 0.48 5.63
C ASP A 73 -30.85 1.19 4.93
N ALA A 74 -30.89 2.53 4.86
CA ALA A 74 -29.80 3.33 4.31
C ALA A 74 -28.51 3.17 5.14
N ASN A 75 -28.60 3.19 6.48
CA ASN A 75 -27.44 2.95 7.34
C ASN A 75 -26.84 1.57 7.11
N ARG A 76 -27.69 0.54 6.99
CA ARG A 76 -27.24 -0.83 6.75
C ARG A 76 -26.55 -0.96 5.39
N LYS A 77 -27.13 -0.39 4.32
CA LYS A 77 -26.52 -0.37 2.98
C LYS A 77 -25.16 0.33 2.98
N ALA A 78 -25.02 1.46 3.67
CA ALA A 78 -23.74 2.16 3.77
C ALA A 78 -22.67 1.33 4.51
N MET A 79 -23.08 0.56 5.54
CA MET A 79 -22.16 -0.37 6.22
C MET A 79 -21.80 -1.58 5.34
N GLU A 80 -22.74 -2.09 4.54
CA GLU A 80 -22.52 -3.18 3.57
C GLU A 80 -21.42 -2.83 2.57
N LYS A 81 -21.32 -1.57 2.14
CA LYS A 81 -20.23 -1.09 1.27
C LYS A 81 -18.85 -1.33 1.86
N ASN A 82 -18.65 -1.11 3.16
CA ASN A 82 -17.36 -1.42 3.79
C ASN A 82 -17.05 -2.92 3.75
N PHE A 83 -18.05 -3.80 3.92
CA PHE A 83 -17.83 -5.24 3.80
C PHE A 83 -17.51 -5.66 2.36
N CYS A 84 -18.18 -5.06 1.36
CA CYS A 84 -17.89 -5.28 -0.05
C CYS A 84 -16.47 -4.84 -0.42
N ALA A 85 -16.09 -3.62 -0.06
CA ALA A 85 -14.76 -3.08 -0.33
C ALA A 85 -13.67 -3.92 0.36
N LYS A 86 -13.88 -4.32 1.62
CA LYS A 86 -12.98 -5.23 2.34
C LYS A 86 -12.82 -6.56 1.62
N LYS A 87 -13.92 -7.15 1.13
CA LYS A 87 -13.88 -8.41 0.36
C LYS A 87 -13.04 -8.25 -0.90
N ILE A 88 -13.21 -7.17 -1.67
CA ILE A 88 -12.44 -6.89 -2.88
C ILE A 88 -10.94 -6.82 -2.56
N LEU A 89 -10.55 -6.03 -1.55
CA LEU A 89 -9.14 -5.91 -1.15
C LEU A 89 -8.57 -7.25 -0.69
N VAL A 90 -9.26 -7.99 0.17
CA VAL A 90 -8.78 -9.28 0.68
C VAL A 90 -8.63 -10.30 -0.45
N CYS A 91 -9.56 -10.37 -1.40
CA CYS A 91 -9.45 -11.24 -2.57
C CYS A 91 -8.30 -10.83 -3.50
N GLY A 92 -7.98 -9.54 -3.54
CA GLY A 92 -6.85 -8.99 -4.29
C GLY A 92 -5.50 -9.12 -3.59
N ILE A 93 -5.41 -9.76 -2.41
CA ILE A 93 -4.17 -9.88 -1.64
C ILE A 93 -3.66 -11.32 -1.66
N GLY A 94 -2.37 -11.48 -1.97
CA GLY A 94 -1.66 -12.75 -1.89
C GLY A 94 -1.43 -13.21 -0.44
N PRO A 95 -1.21 -14.51 -0.22
CA PRO A 95 -1.03 -15.07 1.12
C PRO A 95 0.13 -14.42 1.90
N ASP A 96 1.22 -14.06 1.20
CA ASP A 96 2.40 -13.45 1.81
C ASP A 96 2.13 -12.06 2.41
N GLU A 97 1.12 -11.38 1.87
CA GLU A 97 0.73 -10.03 2.26
C GLU A 97 -0.45 -10.04 3.25
N TYR A 98 -1.21 -11.14 3.33
CA TYR A 98 -2.39 -11.26 4.21
C TYR A 98 -2.07 -11.08 5.69
N ASN A 99 -0.93 -11.59 6.17
CA ASN A 99 -0.55 -11.48 7.58
C ASN A 99 -0.53 -10.02 8.07
N ARG A 100 -0.21 -9.06 7.18
CA ARG A 100 -0.18 -7.63 7.54
C ARG A 100 -1.55 -7.05 7.79
N ILE A 101 -2.52 -7.46 6.99
CA ILE A 101 -3.88 -6.91 7.02
C ILE A 101 -4.82 -7.72 7.93
N SER A 102 -4.33 -8.82 8.49
CA SER A 102 -5.12 -9.77 9.30
C SER A 102 -5.74 -9.13 10.55
N ALA A 103 -5.10 -8.12 11.13
CA ALA A 103 -5.59 -7.40 12.30
C ALA A 103 -6.51 -6.22 11.94
N CYS A 104 -6.54 -5.78 10.68
CA CYS A 104 -7.29 -4.61 10.23
C CYS A 104 -8.81 -4.86 10.29
N GLN A 105 -9.52 -3.93 10.90
CA GLN A 105 -10.96 -4.01 11.09
C GLN A 105 -11.72 -3.34 9.94
N SER A 106 -11.26 -2.19 9.49
CA SER A 106 -11.86 -1.43 8.38
C SER A 106 -11.14 -1.62 7.04
N THR A 107 -11.84 -1.31 5.94
CA THR A 107 -11.22 -1.32 4.60
C THR A 107 -10.13 -0.25 4.48
N LYS A 108 -10.35 0.90 5.11
CA LYS A 108 -9.38 1.98 5.20
C LYS A 108 -8.07 1.55 5.86
N GLU A 109 -8.14 0.89 7.02
CA GLU A 109 -6.95 0.36 7.69
C GLU A 109 -6.16 -0.62 6.81
N ILE A 110 -6.86 -1.47 6.05
CA ILE A 110 -6.22 -2.39 5.09
C ILE A 110 -5.47 -1.59 4.02
N TRP A 111 -6.13 -0.60 3.43
CA TRP A 111 -5.55 0.22 2.37
C TRP A 111 -4.35 1.05 2.85
N GLU A 112 -4.45 1.66 4.03
CA GLU A 112 -3.37 2.39 4.69
C GLU A 112 -2.18 1.47 5.01
N ALA A 113 -2.42 0.29 5.60
CA ALA A 113 -1.36 -0.67 5.91
C ALA A 113 -0.59 -1.13 4.65
N LEU A 114 -1.28 -1.29 3.52
CA LEU A 114 -0.65 -1.61 2.23
C LEU A 114 0.18 -0.45 1.67
N GLN A 115 -0.26 0.79 1.87
CA GLN A 115 0.49 2.00 1.46
C GLN A 115 1.76 2.18 2.29
N THR A 116 1.64 2.18 3.62
CA THR A 116 2.73 2.52 4.54
C THR A 116 3.97 1.67 4.32
N LYS A 117 3.84 0.33 4.22
CA LYS A 117 5.02 -0.51 3.97
C LYS A 117 5.72 -0.16 2.66
N GLN A 118 4.95 0.05 1.59
CA GLN A 118 5.54 0.19 0.27
C GLN A 118 6.18 1.57 0.12
N GLU A 119 5.62 2.59 0.77
CA GLU A 119 6.26 3.89 0.95
C GLU A 119 7.52 3.78 1.81
N GLU A 120 7.50 3.07 2.95
CA GLU A 120 8.70 2.81 3.78
C GLU A 120 9.80 2.07 3.00
N THR A 121 9.42 1.04 2.24
CA THR A 121 10.36 0.25 1.42
C THR A 121 10.98 1.13 0.33
N THR A 122 10.18 1.98 -0.31
CA THR A 122 10.64 2.93 -1.32
C THR A 122 11.57 3.98 -0.71
N GLN A 123 11.22 4.52 0.46
CA GLN A 123 12.04 5.50 1.17
C GLN A 123 13.38 4.90 1.60
N VAL A 124 13.39 3.68 2.18
CA VAL A 124 14.63 2.99 2.55
C VAL A 124 15.51 2.73 1.33
N LYS A 125 14.90 2.34 0.20
CA LYS A 125 15.62 2.16 -1.06
C LYS A 125 16.27 3.46 -1.52
N GLN A 126 15.51 4.57 -1.51
CA GLN A 126 16.00 5.88 -1.92
C GLN A 126 17.12 6.39 -0.99
N SER A 127 16.95 6.28 0.33
CA SER A 127 17.98 6.68 1.29
C SER A 127 19.30 5.92 1.11
N LYS A 128 19.24 4.63 0.73
CA LYS A 128 20.45 3.86 0.38
C LYS A 128 21.12 4.36 -0.89
N ILE A 129 20.32 4.66 -1.93
CA ILE A 129 20.83 5.27 -3.16
C ILE A 129 21.53 6.59 -2.84
N ASP A 130 20.87 7.49 -2.11
CA ASP A 130 21.41 8.81 -1.76
C ASP A 130 22.73 8.68 -0.97
N MET A 131 22.76 7.76 0.02
CA MET A 131 23.97 7.48 0.80
C MET A 131 25.13 7.02 -0.09
N PHE A 132 24.92 6.04 -0.96
CA PHE A 132 25.99 5.53 -1.84
C PHE A 132 26.36 6.51 -2.95
N THR A 133 25.42 7.32 -3.44
CA THR A 133 25.70 8.42 -4.36
C THR A 133 26.62 9.44 -3.71
N ILE A 134 26.37 9.83 -2.45
CA ILE A 134 27.26 10.71 -1.70
C ILE A 134 28.64 10.07 -1.51
N GLU A 135 28.71 8.79 -1.14
CA GLU A 135 29.99 8.08 -1.01
C GLU A 135 30.77 8.04 -2.33
N TYR A 136 30.07 7.84 -3.45
CA TYR A 136 30.65 7.85 -4.79
C TYR A 136 31.15 9.26 -5.18
N GLU A 137 30.35 10.30 -4.99
CA GLU A 137 30.70 11.68 -5.33
C GLU A 137 31.87 12.21 -4.50
N LEU A 138 31.96 11.80 -3.22
CA LEU A 138 33.05 12.16 -2.33
C LEU A 138 34.23 11.20 -2.41
N PHE A 139 34.17 10.19 -3.28
CA PHE A 139 35.18 9.15 -3.35
C PHE A 139 36.52 9.74 -3.77
N ARG A 140 37.53 9.54 -2.92
CA ARG A 140 38.91 9.89 -3.20
C ARG A 140 39.85 8.87 -2.58
N MET A 141 41.03 8.76 -3.18
CA MET A 141 42.09 7.95 -2.62
C MET A 141 42.55 8.55 -1.28
N LYS A 142 42.77 7.72 -0.25
CA LYS A 142 43.32 8.15 1.06
C LYS A 142 44.85 8.12 1.05
N ASP A 143 45.47 8.93 1.90
CA ASP A 143 46.94 9.09 1.94
C ASP A 143 47.70 7.79 2.31
N ASN A 144 47.05 6.87 3.04
CA ASN A 144 47.65 5.63 3.55
C ASN A 144 47.02 4.35 2.98
N GLU A 145 46.39 4.42 1.81
CA GLU A 145 45.78 3.23 1.18
C GLU A 145 46.54 2.78 -0.05
N SER A 146 46.54 1.48 -0.32
CA SER A 146 47.07 0.96 -1.58
C SER A 146 46.05 1.15 -2.71
N ILE A 147 46.53 1.10 -3.96
CA ILE A 147 45.66 1.13 -5.14
C ILE A 147 44.66 -0.03 -5.13
N GLN A 148 45.05 -1.20 -4.61
CA GLN A 148 44.17 -2.36 -4.49
C GLN A 148 43.05 -2.13 -3.46
N ASP A 149 43.37 -1.51 -2.33
CA ASP A 149 42.38 -1.16 -1.30
C ASP A 149 41.39 -0.12 -1.81
N MET A 150 41.89 0.88 -2.55
CA MET A 150 41.09 1.90 -3.22
C MET A 150 40.11 1.26 -4.21
N TYR A 151 40.61 0.40 -5.10
CA TYR A 151 39.80 -0.29 -6.11
C TYR A 151 38.73 -1.19 -5.47
N THR A 152 39.09 -1.90 -4.41
CA THR A 152 38.16 -2.75 -3.64
C THR A 152 37.00 -1.92 -3.08
N ARG A 153 37.30 -0.76 -2.47
CA ARG A 153 36.26 0.14 -1.94
C ARG A 153 35.37 0.70 -3.03
N PHE A 154 35.96 1.17 -4.13
CA PHE A 154 35.20 1.68 -5.27
C PHE A 154 34.24 0.62 -5.81
N THR A 155 34.74 -0.60 -6.03
CA THR A 155 33.95 -1.73 -6.51
C THR A 155 32.82 -2.08 -5.54
N SER A 156 33.06 -1.99 -4.23
CA SER A 156 32.02 -2.18 -3.21
C SER A 156 30.86 -1.19 -3.38
N ILE A 157 31.14 0.11 -3.58
CA ILE A 157 30.10 1.13 -3.76
C ILE A 157 29.27 0.84 -5.02
N ILE A 158 29.92 0.49 -6.13
CA ILE A 158 29.24 0.15 -7.40
C ILE A 158 28.37 -1.10 -7.26
N ASN A 159 28.89 -2.15 -6.60
CA ASN A 159 28.16 -3.40 -6.41
C ASN A 159 26.92 -3.22 -5.52
N GLU A 160 26.96 -2.31 -4.56
CA GLU A 160 25.81 -1.98 -3.70
C GLU A 160 24.80 -1.06 -4.40
N LEU A 161 25.24 -0.17 -5.30
CA LEU A 161 24.36 0.69 -6.10
C LEU A 161 23.64 -0.08 -7.22
N HIS A 162 24.32 -1.01 -7.88
CA HIS A 162 23.81 -1.75 -9.05
C HIS A 162 22.45 -2.44 -8.83
N PRO A 163 22.16 -3.14 -7.72
CA PRO A 163 20.85 -3.74 -7.50
C PRO A 163 19.75 -2.73 -7.12
N LEU A 164 20.11 -1.47 -6.82
CA LEU A 164 19.19 -0.42 -6.41
C LEU A 164 18.72 0.46 -7.58
N GLY A 165 19.48 0.53 -8.68
CA GLY A 165 19.20 1.34 -9.87
C GLY A 165 19.05 0.52 -11.14
#